data_AF-A0A2N2I3F9-F1
#
_entry.id   AF-A0A2N2I3F9-F1
#
_cell.length_a   1.000
_cell.length_b   1.000
_cell.length_c   1.000
_cell.angle_alpha   90.00
_cell.angle_beta   90.00
_cell.angle_gamma   90.00
#
_symmetry.space_group_name_H-M   'P 1'
#
loop_
_entity.id
_entity.type
_entity.pdbx_description
1 polymer ?
#
loop_
_entity_poly.entity_id
_entity_poly.type
_entity_poly.pdbx_seq_one_letter_code
_entity_poly.pdbx_strand_id
1 'polypeptide(L)'
;GSCGECSATNVSLCEVPEPLCNTSVGECVPCYVDVNGTSVGCESAEEGGVCISSTAGAAHCGCESDADCGALYSGRVCDPSTSMCIEGCRGEGGNRCPQAEQCTSQDTSIGACSTPGNTPGSTQPVPMPLETSEVSHDGGCACSLPSSGQPAGAAGWLALVAAGLVAARRRDRTR
;
A
#
# COMPACT_ATOMS: atom_id res chain seq x y z
N GLY A 1 -2.98 27.45 -34.14
CA GLY A 1 -2.35 26.62 -33.10
C GLY A 1 -3.44 26.22 -32.15
N SER A 2 -3.56 24.94 -31.85
CA SER A 2 -4.45 24.48 -30.78
C SER A 2 -3.89 24.95 -29.44
N CYS A 3 -4.73 25.52 -28.59
CA CYS A 3 -4.34 25.83 -27.21
C CYS A 3 -4.46 24.53 -26.40
N GLY A 4 -3.35 24.07 -25.82
CA GLY A 4 -3.37 23.02 -24.81
C GLY A 4 -3.74 23.57 -23.44
N GLU A 5 -4.16 22.70 -22.54
CA GLU A 5 -4.34 22.98 -21.11
C GLU A 5 -3.02 23.39 -20.45
N CYS A 6 -1.91 22.81 -20.93
CA CYS A 6 -0.57 23.10 -20.45
C CYS A 6 0.47 23.15 -21.59
N SER A 7 1.66 23.64 -21.27
CA SER A 7 2.81 23.79 -22.15
C SER A 7 4.09 23.92 -21.32
N ALA A 8 5.25 23.92 -21.99
CA ALA A 8 6.55 24.05 -21.36
C ALA A 8 6.72 25.35 -20.51
N THR A 9 5.94 26.39 -20.77
CA THR A 9 6.04 27.68 -20.06
C THR A 9 5.01 27.86 -18.94
N ASN A 10 4.06 26.93 -18.80
CA ASN A 10 2.96 27.04 -17.81
C ASN A 10 2.63 25.68 -17.17
N VAL A 11 3.64 24.84 -16.94
CA VAL A 11 3.50 23.52 -16.28
C VAL A 11 2.84 23.60 -14.90
N SER A 12 2.95 24.75 -14.22
CA SER A 12 2.33 25.00 -12.92
C SER A 12 0.80 25.17 -12.95
N LEU A 13 0.18 25.14 -14.14
CA LEU A 13 -1.28 25.14 -14.26
C LEU A 13 -1.89 23.77 -14.00
N CYS A 14 -1.08 22.71 -14.07
CA CYS A 14 -1.52 21.36 -13.76
C CYS A 14 -1.60 21.20 -12.23
N GLU A 15 -2.81 20.99 -11.73
CA GLU A 15 -3.11 20.80 -10.30
C GLU A 15 -3.61 19.37 -10.05
N VAL A 16 -3.68 18.98 -8.77
CA VAL A 16 -4.20 17.66 -8.36
C VAL A 16 -5.65 17.50 -8.85
N PRO A 17 -6.02 16.36 -9.47
CA PRO A 17 -5.32 15.08 -9.48
C PRO A 17 -4.33 14.84 -10.64
N GLU A 18 -4.14 15.81 -11.54
CA GLU A 18 -3.33 15.66 -12.76
C GLU A 18 -2.16 16.67 -12.75
N PRO A 19 -1.15 16.48 -11.89
CA PRO A 19 -0.13 17.49 -11.65
C PRO A 19 0.92 17.59 -12.77
N LEU A 20 0.90 16.71 -13.78
CA LEU A 20 1.94 16.64 -14.80
C LEU A 20 1.47 17.18 -16.14
N CYS A 21 2.29 18.05 -16.72
CA CYS A 21 2.06 18.55 -18.07
C CYS A 21 2.71 17.64 -19.11
N ASN A 22 1.91 16.91 -19.89
CA ASN A 22 2.40 16.23 -21.08
C ASN A 22 2.56 17.27 -22.20
N THR A 23 3.74 17.87 -22.32
CA THR A 23 4.01 18.94 -23.29
C THR A 23 3.88 18.51 -24.76
N SER A 24 3.88 17.21 -25.04
CA SER A 24 3.71 16.68 -26.41
C SER A 24 2.26 16.80 -26.89
N VAL A 25 1.30 16.64 -25.98
CA VAL A 25 -0.15 16.75 -26.25
C VAL A 25 -0.71 18.09 -25.78
N GLY A 26 -0.07 18.71 -24.79
CA GLY A 26 -0.52 19.94 -24.14
C GLY A 26 -1.63 19.70 -23.12
N GLU A 27 -1.67 18.54 -22.48
CA GLU A 27 -2.70 18.14 -21.52
C GLU A 27 -2.10 17.90 -20.13
N CYS A 28 -2.87 18.24 -19.09
CA CYS A 28 -2.53 17.85 -17.73
C CYS A 28 -2.97 16.40 -17.53
N VAL A 29 -2.07 15.56 -17.01
CA VAL A 29 -2.30 14.13 -16.82
C VAL A 29 -1.73 13.70 -15.47
N PRO A 30 -2.20 12.59 -14.88
CA PRO A 30 -1.61 12.08 -13.64
C PRO A 30 -0.24 11.44 -13.91
N CYS A 31 -0.03 10.89 -15.10
CA CYS A 31 1.23 10.34 -15.58
C CYS A 31 1.29 10.33 -17.11
N TYR A 32 2.48 10.19 -17.69
CA TYR A 32 2.66 9.88 -19.11
C TYR A 32 3.91 9.05 -19.37
N VAL A 33 4.01 8.49 -20.57
CA VAL A 33 5.22 7.81 -21.06
C VAL A 33 5.97 8.77 -21.99
N ASP A 34 7.25 9.02 -21.71
CA ASP A 34 8.09 9.89 -22.53
C ASP A 34 8.49 9.23 -23.87
N VAL A 35 9.21 9.97 -24.71
CA VAL A 35 9.70 9.46 -26.00
C VAL A 35 10.71 8.31 -25.90
N ASN A 36 11.27 8.07 -24.70
CA ASN A 36 12.18 6.97 -24.41
C ASN A 36 11.46 5.74 -23.85
N GLY A 37 10.12 5.80 -23.68
CA GLY A 37 9.37 4.73 -23.04
C GLY A 37 9.42 4.77 -21.51
N THR A 38 9.93 5.85 -20.91
CA THR A 38 10.02 6.00 -19.44
C THR A 38 8.70 6.54 -18.90
N SER A 39 8.17 5.89 -17.87
CA SER A 39 7.00 6.38 -17.14
C SER A 39 7.39 7.56 -16.26
N VAL A 40 6.65 8.66 -16.38
CA VAL A 40 6.83 9.89 -15.60
C VAL A 40 5.59 10.10 -14.73
N GLY A 41 5.78 10.29 -13.42
CA GLY A 41 4.70 10.55 -12.45
C GLY A 41 4.29 9.38 -11.58
N CYS A 42 4.80 8.18 -11.85
CA CYS A 42 4.45 6.97 -11.12
C CYS A 42 5.56 6.50 -10.15
N GLU A 43 6.63 7.26 -9.99
CA GLU A 43 7.80 6.86 -9.20
C GLU A 43 7.49 6.68 -7.71
N SER A 44 6.43 7.32 -7.22
CA SER A 44 5.97 7.24 -5.82
C SER A 44 4.52 6.76 -5.71
N ALA A 45 3.92 6.29 -6.81
CA ALA A 45 2.56 5.80 -6.81
C ALA A 45 2.50 4.45 -6.09
N GLU A 46 1.56 4.31 -5.16
CA GLU A 46 1.36 3.02 -4.50
C GLU A 46 0.82 2.01 -5.52
N GLU A 47 0.03 2.44 -6.49
CA GLU A 47 -0.62 1.59 -7.49
C GLU A 47 0.38 0.94 -8.45
N GLY A 48 1.60 1.46 -8.58
CA GLY A 48 2.71 0.87 -9.33
C GLY A 48 3.55 1.89 -10.10
N GLY A 49 4.75 1.47 -10.51
CA GLY A 49 5.76 2.34 -11.11
C GLY A 49 5.57 2.68 -12.60
N VAL A 50 4.55 2.13 -13.25
CA VAL A 50 4.35 2.25 -14.71
C VAL A 50 3.12 3.09 -15.00
N CYS A 51 3.24 4.01 -15.96
CA CYS A 51 2.12 4.77 -16.47
C CYS A 51 1.38 3.98 -17.56
N ILE A 52 0.19 3.49 -17.25
CA ILE A 52 -0.61 2.66 -18.14
C ILE A 52 -1.70 3.52 -18.76
N SER A 53 -1.76 3.51 -20.09
CA SER A 53 -2.87 4.13 -20.83
C SER A 53 -4.05 3.17 -20.89
N SER A 54 -5.14 3.49 -20.18
CA SER A 54 -6.37 2.71 -20.26
C SER A 54 -7.08 2.96 -21.59
N THR A 55 -7.58 1.91 -22.23
CA THR A 55 -8.44 2.07 -23.42
C THR A 55 -9.76 2.78 -23.10
N ALA A 56 -10.13 2.85 -21.81
CA ALA A 56 -11.39 3.42 -21.34
C ALA A 56 -11.24 4.79 -20.65
N GLY A 57 -10.06 5.41 -20.60
CA GLY A 57 -9.89 6.68 -19.90
C GLY A 57 -8.48 7.24 -19.88
N ALA A 58 -8.28 8.23 -19.00
CA ALA A 58 -6.99 8.87 -18.75
C ALA A 58 -5.92 7.85 -18.32
N ALA A 59 -4.66 8.16 -18.61
CA ALA A 59 -3.53 7.37 -18.12
C ALA A 59 -3.56 7.32 -16.59
N HIS A 60 -3.08 6.23 -15.99
CA HIS A 60 -2.97 6.09 -14.54
C HIS A 60 -1.72 5.27 -14.18
N CYS A 61 -1.26 5.42 -12.94
CA CYS A 61 -0.16 4.61 -12.43
C CYS A 61 -0.65 3.22 -12.06
N GLY A 62 0.17 2.23 -12.41
CA GLY A 62 -0.16 0.81 -12.28
C GLY A 62 1.07 -0.07 -12.53
N CYS A 63 0.80 -1.33 -12.84
CA CYS A 63 1.83 -2.33 -13.12
C CYS A 63 1.46 -3.25 -14.28
N GLU A 64 2.47 -3.77 -14.97
CA GLU A 64 2.34 -4.87 -15.93
C GLU A 64 2.94 -6.17 -15.37
N SER A 65 3.88 -6.05 -14.42
CA SER A 65 4.60 -7.13 -13.78
C SER A 65 4.88 -6.83 -12.31
N ASP A 66 5.19 -7.85 -11.51
CA ASP A 66 5.52 -7.67 -10.10
C ASP A 66 6.75 -6.75 -9.89
N ALA A 67 7.68 -6.69 -10.84
CA ALA A 67 8.86 -5.83 -10.75
C ALA A 67 8.50 -4.33 -10.75
N ASP A 68 7.33 -3.96 -11.30
CA ASP A 68 6.81 -2.60 -11.31
C ASP A 68 6.23 -2.18 -9.94
N CYS A 69 5.96 -3.16 -9.07
CA CYS A 69 5.42 -2.94 -7.72
C CYS A 69 6.48 -2.72 -6.66
N GLY A 70 7.76 -2.85 -7.03
CA GLY A 70 8.90 -2.59 -6.17
C GLY A 70 9.96 -3.67 -6.25
N ALA A 71 10.82 -3.70 -5.25
CA ALA A 71 11.91 -4.68 -5.17
C ALA A 71 11.41 -6.12 -4.97
N LEU A 72 12.29 -7.10 -5.23
CA LEU A 72 12.00 -8.53 -5.11
C LEU A 72 11.40 -8.93 -3.76
N TYR A 73 11.75 -8.27 -2.64
CA TYR A 73 11.25 -8.57 -1.30
C TYR A 73 10.31 -7.48 -0.77
N SER A 74 9.53 -6.85 -1.66
CA SER A 74 8.63 -5.74 -1.31
C SER A 74 7.36 -6.18 -0.57
N GLY A 75 6.96 -7.46 -0.67
CA GLY A 75 5.63 -7.89 -0.24
C GLY A 75 4.49 -7.34 -1.10
N ARG A 76 4.80 -6.93 -2.33
CA ARG A 76 3.83 -6.36 -3.28
C ARG A 76 3.90 -7.07 -4.62
N VAL A 77 2.77 -7.38 -5.22
CA VAL A 77 2.67 -8.06 -6.53
C VAL A 77 1.72 -7.30 -7.44
N CYS A 78 1.86 -7.49 -8.75
CA CYS A 78 0.95 -6.92 -9.71
C CYS A 78 -0.28 -7.82 -9.87
N ASP A 79 -1.46 -7.28 -9.62
CA ASP A 79 -2.72 -7.95 -9.94
C ASP A 79 -3.05 -7.76 -11.42
N PRO A 80 -3.01 -8.82 -12.25
CA PRO A 80 -3.24 -8.70 -13.69
C PRO A 80 -4.69 -8.32 -14.04
N SER A 81 -5.63 -8.45 -13.10
CA SER A 81 -7.04 -8.11 -13.35
C SER A 81 -7.32 -6.63 -13.18
N THR A 82 -6.57 -5.95 -12.31
CA THR A 82 -6.73 -4.52 -12.00
C THR A 82 -5.58 -3.66 -12.49
N SER A 83 -4.46 -4.28 -12.88
CA SER A 83 -3.19 -3.60 -13.21
C SER A 83 -2.68 -2.72 -12.06
N MET A 84 -2.99 -3.11 -10.82
CA MET A 84 -2.59 -2.40 -9.61
C MET A 84 -1.68 -3.27 -8.75
N CYS A 85 -0.72 -2.62 -8.10
CA CYS A 85 0.13 -3.23 -7.10
C CYS A 85 -0.62 -3.42 -5.80
N ILE A 86 -0.79 -4.68 -5.42
CA ILE A 86 -1.46 -5.08 -4.18
C ILE A 86 -0.47 -5.72 -3.22
N GLU A 87 -0.80 -5.74 -1.93
CA GLU A 87 -0.06 -6.54 -0.96
C GLU A 87 -0.17 -8.03 -1.33
N GLY A 88 0.96 -8.71 -1.35
CA GLY A 88 1.00 -10.13 -1.69
C GLY A 88 2.38 -10.61 -2.13
N CYS A 89 2.43 -11.87 -2.51
CA CYS A 89 3.64 -12.56 -2.93
C CYS A 89 3.31 -13.69 -3.89
N ARG A 90 4.33 -14.20 -4.58
CA ARG A 90 4.25 -15.45 -5.35
C ARG A 90 5.25 -16.47 -4.81
N GLY A 91 4.84 -17.73 -4.77
CA GLY A 91 5.70 -18.84 -4.38
C GLY A 91 6.73 -19.17 -5.46
N GLU A 92 6.33 -19.02 -6.73
CA GLU A 92 7.16 -19.21 -7.92
C GLU A 92 7.10 -17.98 -8.83
N GLY A 93 8.26 -17.53 -9.29
CA GLY A 93 8.38 -16.24 -9.97
C GLY A 93 8.00 -15.06 -9.07
N GLY A 94 8.00 -13.86 -9.64
CA GLY A 94 7.43 -12.67 -8.98
C GLY A 94 8.12 -12.19 -7.70
N ASN A 95 7.43 -11.27 -7.02
CA ASN A 95 7.88 -10.69 -5.77
C ASN A 95 7.58 -11.59 -4.56
N ARG A 96 8.43 -11.47 -3.56
CA ARG A 96 8.47 -12.24 -2.33
C ARG A 96 8.13 -11.35 -1.15
N CYS A 97 7.83 -12.02 -0.04
CA CYS A 97 7.60 -11.34 1.22
C CYS A 97 8.88 -10.70 1.75
N PRO A 98 8.75 -9.62 2.55
CA PRO A 98 9.85 -9.06 3.32
C PRO A 98 10.49 -10.11 4.24
N GLN A 99 11.67 -9.76 4.78
CA GLN A 99 12.39 -10.67 5.68
C GLN A 99 11.52 -11.11 6.86
N ALA A 100 11.67 -12.38 7.26
CA ALA A 100 10.92 -13.06 8.33
C ALA A 100 9.44 -13.36 8.04
N GLU A 101 8.94 -13.10 6.83
CA GLU A 101 7.61 -13.53 6.38
C GLU A 101 7.70 -14.66 5.35
N GLN A 102 6.68 -15.51 5.33
CA GLN A 102 6.51 -16.60 4.37
C GLN A 102 5.30 -16.35 3.49
N CYS A 103 5.47 -16.63 2.20
CA CYS A 103 4.38 -16.57 1.25
C CYS A 103 3.43 -17.74 1.46
N THR A 104 2.13 -17.48 1.50
CA THR A 104 1.12 -18.54 1.58
C THR A 104 0.96 -19.30 0.25
N SER A 105 1.40 -18.71 -0.86
CA SER A 105 1.44 -19.35 -2.18
C SER A 105 2.76 -20.10 -2.40
N GLN A 106 2.68 -21.22 -3.12
CA GLN A 106 3.83 -22.05 -3.53
C GLN A 106 4.05 -22.06 -5.05
N ASP A 107 3.20 -21.36 -5.81
CA ASP A 107 3.23 -21.30 -7.27
C ASP A 107 3.13 -19.85 -7.75
N THR A 108 2.74 -19.64 -9.01
CA THR A 108 2.60 -18.32 -9.62
C THR A 108 1.34 -17.58 -9.20
N SER A 109 0.44 -18.18 -8.41
CA SER A 109 -0.74 -17.50 -7.87
C SER A 109 -0.37 -16.49 -6.77
N ILE A 110 -1.20 -15.47 -6.61
CA ILE A 110 -1.03 -14.44 -5.58
C ILE A 110 -1.38 -15.04 -4.22
N GLY A 111 -0.39 -15.12 -3.34
CA GLY A 111 -0.54 -15.40 -1.92
C GLY A 111 -0.41 -14.14 -1.07
N ALA A 112 -0.52 -14.33 0.24
CA ALA A 112 -0.30 -13.30 1.25
C ALA A 112 1.00 -13.56 1.99
N CYS A 113 1.60 -12.49 2.52
CA CYS A 113 2.75 -12.59 3.40
C CYS A 113 2.30 -12.80 4.84
N SER A 114 2.89 -13.79 5.51
CA SER A 114 2.54 -14.13 6.89
C SER A 114 3.78 -14.47 7.70
N THR A 115 3.83 -14.03 8.96
CA THR A 115 4.91 -14.42 9.86
C THR A 115 4.70 -15.86 10.34
N PRO A 116 5.71 -16.73 10.27
CA PRO A 116 5.60 -18.09 10.77
C PRO A 116 5.37 -18.07 12.29
N GLY A 117 4.15 -18.46 12.72
CA GLY A 117 3.76 -18.52 14.13
C GLY A 117 2.66 -17.55 14.56
N ASN A 118 2.36 -16.50 13.77
CA ASN A 118 1.20 -15.63 14.00
C ASN A 118 0.02 -16.03 13.11
N THR A 119 -0.38 -17.30 13.18
CA THR A 119 -1.74 -17.65 12.76
C THR A 119 -2.70 -17.07 13.81
N PRO A 120 -3.58 -16.10 13.49
CA PRO A 120 -4.57 -15.59 14.43
C PRO A 120 -5.54 -16.74 14.74
N GLY A 121 -5.30 -17.45 15.84
CA GLY A 121 -6.06 -18.65 16.22
C GLY A 121 -5.22 -19.85 16.65
N SER A 122 -3.90 -19.85 16.46
CA SER A 122 -3.06 -20.95 16.95
C SER A 122 -2.50 -20.66 18.35
N THR A 123 -3.38 -20.70 19.35
CA THR A 123 -2.99 -20.85 20.77
C THR A 123 -2.63 -22.31 21.06
N GLN A 124 -1.83 -22.93 20.19
CA GLN A 124 -1.33 -24.29 20.42
C GLN A 124 0.06 -24.19 21.06
N PRO A 125 0.23 -24.64 22.32
CA PRO A 125 1.56 -24.83 22.87
C PRO A 125 2.25 -25.89 22.03
N VAL A 126 3.33 -25.51 21.34
CA VAL A 126 4.20 -26.47 20.66
C VAL A 126 4.74 -27.47 21.68
N PRO A 127 4.46 -28.78 21.55
CA PRO A 127 5.18 -29.78 22.33
C PRO A 127 6.59 -29.88 21.76
N MET A 128 7.58 -29.41 22.51
CA MET A 128 8.98 -29.64 22.16
C MET A 128 9.22 -31.16 22.12
N PRO A 129 9.82 -31.71 21.04
CA PRO A 129 10.25 -33.10 21.06
C PRO A 129 11.41 -33.24 22.05
N LEU A 130 11.19 -34.12 23.02
CA LEU A 130 12.21 -34.64 23.93
C LEU A 130 13.17 -35.50 23.10
N GLU A 131 14.27 -34.92 22.64
CA GLU A 131 15.46 -35.69 22.26
C GLU A 131 16.63 -35.27 23.13
N THR A 132 17.07 -36.24 23.92
CA THR A 132 18.23 -36.24 24.79
C THR A 132 19.50 -36.08 23.96
N SER A 133 20.29 -35.04 24.23
CA SER A 133 21.76 -35.09 24.28
C SER A 133 22.31 -33.75 24.79
N GLU A 134 22.76 -33.80 26.03
CA GLU A 134 23.59 -32.82 26.73
C GLU A 134 24.79 -32.29 25.92
N VAL A 135 24.79 -30.98 25.68
CA VAL A 135 25.99 -30.13 25.75
C VAL A 135 25.62 -28.87 26.54
N SER A 136 26.06 -28.84 27.80
CA SER A 136 26.06 -27.65 28.65
C SER A 136 26.86 -26.53 27.97
N HIS A 137 26.20 -25.41 27.74
CA HIS A 137 26.82 -24.10 27.67
C HIS A 137 26.13 -23.22 28.70
N ASP A 138 26.56 -23.35 29.96
CA ASP A 138 26.33 -22.36 31.00
C ASP A 138 26.99 -21.04 30.60
N GLY A 139 26.17 -20.02 30.35
CA GLY A 139 26.63 -18.68 29.98
C GLY A 139 25.48 -17.69 29.92
N GLY A 140 24.69 -17.62 31.00
CA GLY A 140 23.54 -16.75 31.10
C GLY A 140 23.87 -15.25 31.14
N CYS A 141 22.96 -14.45 30.59
CA CYS A 141 22.60 -13.11 31.03
C CYS A 141 21.12 -12.86 30.67
N ALA A 142 20.21 -13.48 31.43
CA ALA A 142 18.79 -13.14 31.39
C ALA A 142 18.56 -11.93 32.30
N CYS A 143 18.54 -10.74 31.72
CA CYS A 143 18.10 -9.53 32.42
C CYS A 143 16.57 -9.52 32.48
N SER A 144 16.00 -10.12 33.52
CA SER A 144 14.59 -9.94 33.87
C SER A 144 14.40 -8.53 34.43
N LEU A 145 13.78 -7.64 33.65
CA LEU A 145 13.30 -6.36 34.16
C LEU A 145 12.01 -6.59 34.95
N PRO A 146 11.89 -6.11 36.19
CA PRO A 146 10.61 -6.11 36.90
C PRO A 146 9.64 -5.13 36.22
N SER A 147 8.48 -5.65 35.84
CA SER A 147 7.28 -4.89 35.46
C SER A 147 6.90 -3.93 36.59
N SER A 148 7.23 -2.66 36.43
CA SER A 148 6.79 -1.59 37.31
C SER A 148 5.43 -1.06 36.86
N GLY A 149 4.38 -1.57 37.50
CA GLY A 149 3.17 -0.84 37.92
C GLY A 149 2.35 -0.11 36.85
N GLN A 150 1.18 -0.66 36.53
CA GLN A 150 0.03 0.12 36.08
C GLN A 150 -0.33 1.20 37.11
N PRO A 151 -0.43 2.49 36.73
CA PRO A 151 -1.40 3.37 37.36
C PRO A 151 -2.77 3.15 36.73
N ALA A 152 -3.70 2.66 37.54
CA ALA A 152 -5.11 2.79 37.30
C ALA A 152 -5.47 4.27 37.08
N GLY A 153 -6.12 4.59 35.96
CA GLY A 153 -6.55 5.94 35.65
C GLY A 153 -7.70 5.98 34.65
N ALA A 154 -8.88 6.33 35.16
CA ALA A 154 -10.06 6.86 34.45
C ALA A 154 -10.64 5.99 33.32
N ALA A 155 -11.63 5.11 33.55
CA ALA A 155 -12.98 5.42 34.01
C ALA A 155 -13.48 6.84 33.65
N GLY A 156 -14.27 6.91 32.57
CA GLY A 156 -15.37 7.86 32.47
C GLY A 156 -15.18 9.00 31.49
N TRP A 157 -15.70 8.83 30.26
CA TRP A 157 -16.50 9.85 29.56
C TRP A 157 -17.53 9.14 28.68
N LEU A 158 -18.62 8.71 29.31
CA LEU A 158 -19.93 8.72 28.66
C LEU A 158 -20.33 10.20 28.54
N ALA A 159 -20.83 10.60 27.37
CA ALA A 159 -22.11 11.32 27.19
C ALA A 159 -22.11 12.35 26.05
N LEU A 160 -23.04 12.11 25.12
CA LEU A 160 -23.98 13.09 24.55
C LEU A 160 -23.45 14.21 23.65
N VAL A 161 -23.74 14.10 22.34
CA VAL A 161 -24.50 15.17 21.63
C VAL A 161 -25.45 14.52 20.62
N ALA A 162 -26.71 14.37 21.02
CA ALA A 162 -27.85 14.28 20.13
C ALA A 162 -28.64 15.60 20.23
N ALA A 163 -29.35 15.93 19.14
CA ALA A 163 -30.27 17.05 18.96
C ALA A 163 -29.69 18.37 18.40
N GLY A 164 -29.65 18.45 17.07
CA GLY A 164 -29.73 19.68 16.30
C GLY A 164 -30.97 19.63 15.40
N LEU A 165 -32.10 20.12 15.92
CA LEU A 165 -33.39 20.22 15.24
C LEU A 165 -33.35 21.20 14.05
N VAL A 166 -33.88 20.74 12.92
CA VAL A 166 -34.85 21.41 12.03
C VAL A 166 -34.97 22.94 12.17
N ALA A 167 -34.31 23.69 11.29
CA ALA A 167 -34.70 24.99 10.71
C ALA A 167 -33.54 25.42 9.77
N ALA A 168 -33.64 25.59 8.46
CA ALA A 168 -34.69 26.18 7.67
C ALA A 168 -34.60 25.69 6.22
N ARG A 169 -35.60 24.91 5.77
CA ARG A 169 -36.07 25.02 4.39
C ARG A 169 -37.03 26.21 4.37
N ARG A 170 -36.87 27.09 3.37
CA ARG A 170 -37.77 28.15 2.87
C ARG A 170 -37.33 29.58 3.18
N ARG A 171 -36.50 30.13 2.28
CA ARG A 171 -36.63 31.47 1.68
C ARG A 171 -36.02 31.37 0.28
N ASP A 172 -36.85 31.01 -0.69
CA ASP A 172 -37.38 31.94 -1.72
C ASP A 172 -36.24 32.54 -2.57
N ARG A 173 -36.05 32.12 -3.83
CA ARG A 173 -36.94 32.45 -4.97
C ARG A 173 -37.52 33.85 -4.85
N THR A 174 -36.68 34.86 -5.11
CA THR A 174 -37.02 36.09 -5.87
C THR A 174 -35.82 37.02 -5.92
N ARG A 175 -34.99 36.92 -6.97
CA ARG A 175 -34.59 38.00 -7.88
C ARG A 175 -33.46 37.51 -8.79
#